data_AF-A0A0A8ER40-F1
#
_entry.id   AF-A0A0A8ER40-F1
#
_cell.length_a   1.000
_cell.length_b   1.000
_cell.length_c   1.000
_cell.angle_alpha   90.00
_cell.angle_beta   90.00
_cell.angle_gamma   90.00
#
_symmetry.space_group_name_H-M   'P 1'
#
loop_
_entity.id
_entity.type
_entity.pdbx_description
1 polymer ?
#
loop_
_entity_poly.entity_id
_entity_poly.type
_entity_poly.pdbx_seq_one_letter_code
_entity_poly.pdbx_strand_id
1 'polypeptide(L)'
;MTRYADIPKPIRSGIVVVDPELGVPQRIIVLQFNPDTLERQVAPQAAGGEGDSGGGGGGSGGGDRNEALRLKGPAQETWKFTAEIDATDQLDVAAPEGIHPELAVLEMLVQPTTAQLLAASKLTKKGTIEISPIEMPLTLFTWGSKRIMPVRLTELSVNESAFDVNLCPIRASLSIGLKVLTVSDLPAGHPGAALYLAHLAQKEQLARRARGGTLAQLGLGRGI
;
A
#
# COMPACT_ATOMS: atom_id res chain seq x y z
N MET A 1 -15.53 39.89 12.18
CA MET A 1 -14.48 39.01 11.64
C MET A 1 -14.28 37.85 12.60
N THR A 2 -14.99 36.74 12.39
CA THR A 2 -14.76 35.49 13.13
C THR A 2 -13.47 34.87 12.61
N ARG A 3 -12.45 34.78 13.46
CA ARG A 3 -11.16 34.18 13.10
C ARG A 3 -11.36 32.67 13.01
N TYR A 4 -11.10 32.10 11.83
CA TYR A 4 -11.08 30.67 11.51
C TYR A 4 -10.00 29.86 12.26
N ALA A 5 -9.39 30.42 13.31
CA ALA A 5 -8.19 29.88 13.96
C ALA A 5 -8.43 28.57 14.74
N ASP A 6 -9.68 28.28 15.11
CA ASP A 6 -10.04 27.14 15.97
C ASP A 6 -10.59 25.92 15.21
N ILE A 7 -10.47 25.88 13.87
CA ILE A 7 -10.87 24.69 13.10
C ILE A 7 -9.79 23.61 13.28
N PRO A 8 -10.15 22.41 13.77
CA PRO A 8 -9.20 21.30 13.86
C PRO A 8 -8.59 21.01 12.49
N LYS A 9 -7.25 21.02 12.41
CA LYS A 9 -6.56 20.63 11.18
C LYS A 9 -6.84 19.15 10.88
N PRO A 10 -7.26 18.80 9.65
CA PRO A 10 -7.51 17.41 9.31
C PRO A 10 -6.23 16.59 9.40
N ILE A 11 -6.33 15.37 9.94
CA ILE A 11 -5.26 14.38 9.83
C ILE A 11 -5.12 14.01 8.35
N ARG A 12 -3.89 14.01 7.84
CA ARG A 12 -3.61 13.65 6.46
C ARG A 12 -3.19 12.19 6.31
N SER A 13 -3.57 11.61 5.19
CA SER A 13 -3.05 10.34 4.71
C SER A 13 -1.68 10.52 4.08
N GLY A 14 -0.91 9.44 4.00
CA GLY A 14 0.45 9.51 3.53
C GLY A 14 1.15 8.16 3.41
N ILE A 15 2.33 8.20 2.81
CA ILE A 15 3.22 7.08 2.62
C ILE A 15 4.47 7.30 3.48
N VAL A 16 4.90 6.29 4.22
CA VAL A 16 6.16 6.32 4.96
C VAL A 16 7.10 5.30 4.33
N VAL A 17 8.26 5.77 3.88
CA VAL A 17 9.35 4.92 3.41
C VAL A 17 10.13 4.47 4.64
N VAL A 18 10.34 3.17 4.76
CA VAL A 18 10.95 2.51 5.91
C VAL A 18 12.12 1.69 5.42
N ASP A 19 13.20 1.73 6.20
CA ASP A 19 14.34 0.84 6.01
C ASP A 19 13.89 -0.63 6.14
N PRO A 20 14.05 -1.48 5.11
CA PRO A 20 13.55 -2.85 5.15
C PRO A 20 14.29 -3.73 6.15
N GLU A 21 15.54 -3.41 6.50
CA GLU A 21 16.34 -4.19 7.46
C GLU A 21 16.09 -3.72 8.91
N LEU A 22 16.11 -2.40 9.12
CA LEU A 22 16.03 -1.79 10.46
C LEU A 22 14.60 -1.48 10.90
N GLY A 23 13.64 -1.40 9.97
CA GLY A 23 12.27 -0.99 10.26
C GLY A 23 12.13 0.49 10.66
N VAL A 24 13.13 1.32 10.37
CA VAL A 24 13.17 2.74 10.75
C VAL A 24 12.63 3.62 9.62
N PRO A 25 11.73 4.60 9.91
CA PRO A 25 11.27 5.57 8.91
C PRO A 25 12.43 6.39 8.32
N GLN A 26 12.55 6.40 7.00
CA GLN A 26 13.54 7.17 6.24
C GLN A 26 12.93 8.43 5.60
N ARG A 27 11.68 8.36 5.16
CA ARG A 27 10.98 9.49 4.53
C ARG A 27 9.48 9.42 4.80
N ILE A 28 8.86 10.58 5.01
CA ILE A 28 7.41 10.72 5.18
C ILE A 28 6.89 11.57 4.02
N ILE A 29 5.95 11.01 3.26
CA ILE A 29 5.28 11.65 2.13
C ILE A 29 3.83 11.88 2.56
N VAL A 30 3.46 13.12 2.80
CA VAL A 30 2.11 13.50 3.20
C VAL A 30 1.35 13.90 1.94
N LEU A 31 0.18 13.31 1.69
CA LEU A 31 -0.65 13.72 0.57
C LEU A 31 -1.13 15.16 0.78
N GLN A 32 -1.11 15.98 -0.27
CA GLN A 32 -1.53 17.38 -0.17
C GLN A 32 -3.01 17.48 0.24
N PHE A 33 -3.83 16.68 -0.44
CA PHE A 33 -5.24 16.52 -0.15
C PHE A 33 -5.53 15.06 0.24
N ASN A 34 -6.46 14.86 1.17
CA ASN A 34 -6.92 13.51 1.47
C ASN A 34 -7.80 13.03 0.30
N PRO A 35 -7.61 11.79 -0.18
CA PRO A 35 -8.48 11.25 -1.21
C PRO A 35 -9.94 11.19 -0.73
N ASP A 36 -10.86 11.57 -1.61
CA ASP A 36 -12.30 11.51 -1.32
C ASP A 36 -12.81 10.07 -1.25
N THR A 37 -12.19 9.19 -2.05
CA THR A 37 -12.56 7.79 -2.15
C THR A 37 -11.35 6.88 -1.94
N LEU A 38 -11.64 5.71 -1.36
CA LEU A 38 -10.68 4.65 -1.15
C LEU A 38 -11.34 3.32 -1.47
N GLU A 39 -10.93 2.70 -2.57
CA GLU A 39 -11.38 1.37 -2.97
C GLU A 39 -10.50 0.31 -2.30
N ARG A 40 -11.14 -0.76 -1.82
CA ARG A 40 -10.46 -1.89 -1.16
C ARG A 40 -11.07 -3.19 -1.63
N GLN A 41 -10.22 -4.12 -2.04
CA GLN A 41 -10.61 -5.49 -2.33
C GLN A 41 -9.88 -6.43 -1.36
N VAL A 42 -10.60 -7.39 -0.81
CA VAL A 42 -10.10 -8.34 0.19
C VAL A 42 -10.48 -9.75 -0.28
N ALA A 43 -9.50 -10.53 -0.72
CA ALA A 43 -9.70 -11.86 -1.28
C ALA A 43 -9.18 -12.94 -0.30
N PRO A 44 -10.04 -13.87 0.17
CA PRO A 44 -9.60 -14.95 1.05
C PRO A 44 -8.69 -15.94 0.31
N GLN A 45 -7.71 -16.49 1.01
CA GLN A 45 -6.85 -17.57 0.49
C GLN A 45 -7.40 -18.94 0.93
N ALA A 46 -8.46 -19.43 0.27
CA ALA A 46 -9.11 -20.70 0.62
C ALA A 46 -8.20 -21.92 0.36
N ALA A 47 -8.30 -22.95 1.21
CA ALA A 47 -7.74 -24.26 0.93
C ALA A 47 -8.63 -25.03 -0.07
N GLY A 48 -8.01 -25.80 -0.97
CA GLY A 48 -8.74 -26.61 -1.97
C GLY A 48 -9.24 -25.94 -3.26
N GLY A 49 -8.95 -24.65 -3.52
CA GLY A 49 -9.32 -23.97 -4.78
C GLY A 49 -8.41 -24.32 -5.98
N GLU A 50 -8.95 -24.21 -7.20
CA GLU A 50 -8.41 -24.62 -8.53
C GLU A 50 -7.04 -24.06 -8.98
N GLY A 51 -6.25 -23.46 -8.09
CA GLY A 51 -4.95 -22.86 -8.39
C GLY A 51 -3.73 -23.73 -8.10
N ASP A 52 -3.88 -25.03 -7.83
CA ASP A 52 -2.74 -25.94 -7.66
C ASP A 52 -2.22 -26.44 -9.02
N SER A 53 -1.71 -25.51 -9.82
CA SER A 53 -0.95 -25.77 -11.05
C SER A 53 0.49 -25.32 -10.87
N GLY A 54 1.19 -25.97 -9.93
CA GLY A 54 2.54 -25.60 -9.50
C GLY A 54 3.45 -26.79 -9.14
N GLY A 55 3.47 -27.84 -9.96
CA GLY A 55 4.66 -28.66 -10.22
C GLY A 55 5.15 -29.65 -9.15
N GLY A 56 4.89 -30.94 -9.41
CA GLY A 56 5.88 -32.00 -9.16
C GLY A 56 5.55 -33.03 -8.08
N GLY A 57 4.82 -34.09 -8.45
CA GLY A 57 4.78 -35.32 -7.67
C GLY A 57 3.46 -36.05 -7.78
N GLY A 58 3.41 -37.11 -8.58
CA GLY A 58 2.23 -37.93 -8.78
C GLY A 58 1.64 -38.45 -7.47
N GLY A 59 0.41 -38.02 -7.19
CA GLY A 59 -0.39 -38.51 -6.08
C GLY A 59 -1.86 -38.19 -6.36
N SER A 60 -2.58 -39.17 -6.88
CA SER A 60 -4.04 -39.18 -6.88
C SER A 60 -4.54 -39.01 -5.44
N GLY A 61 -5.09 -37.84 -5.12
CA GLY A 61 -5.76 -37.59 -3.84
C GLY A 61 -6.77 -36.47 -4.03
N GLY A 62 -8.06 -36.83 -4.06
CA GLY A 62 -9.13 -35.87 -4.23
C GLY A 62 -9.07 -34.77 -3.17
N GLY A 63 -9.31 -33.52 -3.59
CA GLY A 63 -9.49 -32.41 -2.66
C GLY A 63 -10.50 -32.82 -1.59
N ASP A 64 -10.07 -32.83 -0.34
CA ASP A 64 -10.93 -33.17 0.78
C ASP A 64 -12.15 -32.25 0.72
N ARG A 65 -13.35 -32.84 0.64
CA ARG A 65 -14.65 -32.13 0.56
C ARG A 65 -14.95 -31.25 1.80
N ASN A 66 -14.00 -31.12 2.72
CA ASN A 66 -14.11 -30.43 4.01
C ASN A 66 -13.18 -29.20 4.13
N GLU A 67 -12.62 -28.68 3.04
CA GLU A 67 -11.70 -27.54 3.08
C GLU A 67 -12.33 -26.16 2.87
N ALA A 68 -13.64 -26.09 2.60
CA ALA A 68 -14.33 -24.85 2.20
C ALA A 68 -14.19 -23.67 3.16
N LEU A 69 -13.94 -23.92 4.45
CA LEU A 69 -13.76 -22.88 5.49
C LEU A 69 -12.30 -22.70 5.94
N ARG A 70 -11.36 -23.47 5.39
CA ARG A 70 -9.95 -23.39 5.77
C ARG A 70 -9.24 -22.32 4.94
N LEU A 71 -8.39 -21.54 5.59
CA LEU A 71 -7.53 -20.55 4.96
C LEU A 71 -6.08 -21.03 4.95
N LYS A 72 -5.37 -20.82 3.85
CA LYS A 72 -3.93 -21.09 3.70
C LYS A 72 -3.05 -19.94 4.21
N GLY A 73 -3.64 -18.77 4.43
CA GLY A 73 -2.93 -17.58 4.89
C GLY A 73 -3.89 -16.40 5.08
N PRO A 74 -3.36 -15.23 5.48
CA PRO A 74 -4.17 -14.03 5.56
C PRO A 74 -4.75 -13.64 4.19
N ALA A 75 -5.88 -12.92 4.19
CA ALA A 75 -6.49 -12.46 2.96
C ALA A 75 -5.56 -11.53 2.17
N GLN A 76 -5.58 -11.64 0.84
CA GLN A 76 -4.89 -10.69 -0.03
C GLN A 76 -5.70 -9.40 -0.10
N GLU A 77 -5.07 -8.27 0.17
CA GLU A 77 -5.73 -6.96 0.12
C GLU A 77 -5.10 -6.05 -0.92
N THR A 78 -5.92 -5.48 -1.80
CA THR A 78 -5.54 -4.43 -2.75
C THR A 78 -6.35 -3.17 -2.48
N TRP A 79 -5.69 -2.02 -2.60
CA TRP A 79 -6.24 -0.72 -2.27
C TRP A 79 -5.97 0.24 -3.43
N LYS A 80 -6.94 1.06 -3.80
CA LYS A 80 -6.79 2.06 -4.86
C LYS A 80 -7.41 3.38 -4.43
N PHE A 81 -6.73 4.47 -4.72
CA PHE A 81 -7.24 5.82 -4.51
C PHE A 81 -6.62 6.79 -5.51
N THR A 82 -7.26 7.95 -5.63
CA THR A 82 -6.74 9.09 -6.40
C THR A 82 -6.25 10.16 -5.46
N ALA A 83 -4.99 10.58 -5.61
CA ALA A 83 -4.43 11.73 -4.91
C ALA A 83 -4.27 12.91 -5.88
N GLU A 84 -4.34 14.12 -5.36
CA GLU A 84 -4.17 15.34 -6.14
C GLU A 84 -3.01 16.16 -5.57
N ILE A 85 -2.27 16.79 -6.47
CA ILE A 85 -1.25 17.78 -6.15
C ILE A 85 -1.58 19.04 -6.94
N ASP A 86 -1.64 20.18 -6.28
CA ASP A 86 -2.00 21.47 -6.87
C ASP A 86 -1.19 22.63 -6.25
N ALA A 87 -0.36 23.29 -7.06
CA ALA A 87 0.43 24.45 -6.65
C ALA A 87 -0.31 25.79 -6.83
N THR A 88 -1.55 25.80 -7.33
CA THR A 88 -2.31 27.03 -7.64
C THR A 88 -2.62 27.87 -6.38
N ASP A 89 -2.80 27.23 -5.22
CA ASP A 89 -3.01 27.95 -3.95
C ASP A 89 -1.70 28.44 -3.29
N GLN A 90 -0.55 28.10 -3.89
CA GLN A 90 0.77 28.45 -3.39
C GLN A 90 1.48 29.49 -4.27
N LEU A 91 0.74 30.23 -5.12
CA LEU A 91 1.31 31.23 -6.04
C LEU A 91 2.13 32.34 -5.36
N ASP A 92 1.91 32.57 -4.05
CA ASP A 92 2.68 33.52 -3.25
C ASP A 92 4.07 32.99 -2.85
N VAL A 93 4.34 31.69 -3.06
CA VAL A 93 5.63 31.04 -2.82
C VAL A 93 6.23 30.66 -4.17
N ALA A 94 7.48 31.08 -4.42
CA ALA A 94 8.15 30.74 -5.66
C ALA A 94 8.37 29.22 -5.77
N ALA A 95 7.72 28.59 -6.75
CA ALA A 95 7.86 27.18 -7.09
C ALA A 95 8.44 27.06 -8.52
N PRO A 96 9.76 27.30 -8.71
CA PRO A 96 10.38 27.34 -10.04
C PRO A 96 10.36 26.00 -10.79
N GLU A 97 10.17 24.89 -10.07
CA GLU A 97 10.08 23.53 -10.64
C GLU A 97 8.63 23.02 -10.67
N GLY A 98 7.65 23.88 -10.41
CA GLY A 98 6.24 23.48 -10.27
C GLY A 98 6.09 22.40 -9.21
N ILE A 99 5.41 21.30 -9.57
CA ILE A 99 5.20 20.12 -8.70
C ILE A 99 6.11 18.92 -9.07
N HIS A 100 7.13 19.13 -9.90
CA HIS A 100 8.05 18.05 -10.29
C HIS A 100 8.71 17.34 -9.10
N PRO A 101 9.22 18.05 -8.06
CA PRO A 101 9.85 17.38 -6.93
C PRO A 101 8.91 16.42 -6.21
N GLU A 102 7.64 16.79 -6.02
CA GLU A 102 6.64 15.95 -5.38
C GLU A 102 6.35 14.68 -6.20
N LEU A 103 6.24 14.81 -7.52
CA LEU A 103 6.06 13.69 -8.44
C LEU A 103 7.27 12.74 -8.41
N ALA A 104 8.49 13.29 -8.52
CA ALA A 104 9.73 12.51 -8.48
C ALA A 104 9.87 11.70 -7.19
N VAL A 105 9.44 12.24 -6.04
CA VAL A 105 9.46 11.51 -4.77
C VAL A 105 8.56 10.28 -4.78
N LEU A 106 7.40 10.35 -5.45
CA LEU A 106 6.49 9.21 -5.60
C LEU A 106 7.00 8.20 -6.63
N GLU A 107 7.60 8.67 -7.72
CA GLU A 107 8.20 7.81 -8.74
C GLU A 107 9.37 6.99 -8.18
N MET A 108 10.17 7.58 -7.28
CA MET A 108 11.26 6.89 -6.61
C MET A 108 10.79 5.75 -5.68
N LEU A 109 9.49 5.63 -5.39
CA LEU A 109 8.95 4.48 -4.66
C LEU A 109 8.87 3.21 -5.52
N VAL A 110 8.86 3.36 -6.85
CA VAL A 110 8.72 2.25 -7.81
C VAL A 110 9.96 2.08 -8.70
N GLN A 111 11.00 2.88 -8.48
CA GLN A 111 12.25 2.81 -9.26
C GLN A 111 13.47 2.52 -8.37
N PRO A 112 14.39 1.65 -8.84
CA PRO A 112 15.68 1.50 -8.20
C PRO A 112 16.52 2.78 -8.40
N THR A 113 17.35 3.10 -7.41
CA THR A 113 18.28 4.23 -7.53
C THR A 113 19.37 3.96 -8.57
N THR A 114 19.92 5.03 -9.15
CA THR A 114 21.08 4.92 -10.06
C THR A 114 22.25 4.18 -9.42
N ALA A 115 22.48 4.38 -8.11
CA ALA A 115 23.54 3.69 -7.38
C ALA A 115 23.32 2.17 -7.35
N GLN A 116 22.09 1.72 -7.09
CA GLN A 116 21.74 0.30 -7.11
C GLN A 116 21.90 -0.31 -8.52
N LEU A 117 21.44 0.38 -9.56
CA LEU A 117 21.59 -0.07 -10.96
C LEU A 117 23.07 -0.18 -11.37
N LEU A 118 23.89 0.81 -11.03
CA LEU A 118 25.32 0.79 -11.31
C LEU A 118 26.05 -0.32 -10.53
N ALA A 119 25.66 -0.57 -9.27
CA ALA A 119 26.20 -1.65 -8.47
C ALA A 119 25.86 -3.03 -9.07
N ALA A 120 24.59 -3.24 -9.46
CA ALA A 120 24.15 -4.45 -10.14
C ALA A 120 24.92 -4.68 -11.45
N SER A 121 25.07 -3.64 -12.29
CA SER A 121 25.83 -3.72 -13.54
C SER A 121 27.30 -4.11 -13.33
N LYS A 122 27.94 -3.59 -12.27
CA LYS A 122 29.32 -3.95 -11.91
C LYS A 122 29.44 -5.42 -11.50
N LEU A 123 28.47 -5.96 -10.77
CA LEU A 123 28.45 -7.38 -10.37
C LEU A 123 28.26 -8.29 -11.59
N THR A 124 27.35 -7.94 -12.50
CA THR A 124 27.15 -8.68 -13.76
C THR A 124 28.43 -8.74 -14.59
N LYS A 125 29.15 -7.62 -14.72
CA LYS A 125 30.44 -7.58 -15.46
C LYS A 125 31.53 -8.44 -14.83
N LYS A 126 31.44 -8.75 -13.53
CA LYS A 126 32.37 -9.62 -12.81
C LYS A 126 32.02 -11.11 -12.91
N GLY A 127 30.96 -11.47 -13.62
CA GLY A 127 30.55 -12.86 -13.81
C GLY A 127 29.92 -13.50 -12.56
N THR A 128 29.36 -12.69 -11.63
CA THR A 128 28.59 -13.23 -10.51
C THR A 128 27.35 -13.95 -11.06
N ILE A 129 27.27 -15.27 -10.81
CA ILE A 129 26.25 -16.16 -11.37
C ILE A 129 24.86 -15.93 -10.74
N GLU A 130 24.80 -15.34 -9.55
CA GLU A 130 23.56 -15.05 -8.84
C GLU A 130 23.35 -13.54 -8.71
N ILE A 131 22.39 -13.00 -9.47
CA ILE A 131 21.93 -11.61 -9.34
C ILE A 131 20.67 -11.65 -8.49
N SER A 132 20.79 -11.29 -7.21
CA SER A 132 19.60 -11.06 -6.38
C SER A 132 18.81 -9.87 -6.95
N PRO A 133 17.46 -9.95 -7.01
CA PRO A 133 16.64 -8.79 -7.34
C PRO A 133 16.96 -7.61 -6.42
N ILE A 134 16.90 -6.39 -6.96
CA ILE A 134 17.04 -5.18 -6.15
C ILE A 134 15.83 -5.11 -5.21
N GLU A 135 16.10 -5.11 -3.90
CA GLU A 135 15.05 -4.93 -2.91
C GLU A 135 14.58 -3.46 -2.92
N MET A 136 13.28 -3.30 -3.14
CA MET A 136 12.62 -2.00 -3.08
C MET A 136 12.38 -1.60 -1.62
N PRO A 137 12.35 -0.30 -1.30
CA PRO A 137 12.10 0.13 0.07
C PRO A 137 10.76 -0.38 0.61
N LEU A 138 10.72 -0.72 1.90
CA LEU A 138 9.47 -1.04 2.57
C LEU A 138 8.63 0.22 2.68
N THR A 139 7.39 0.19 2.19
CA THR A 139 6.47 1.34 2.30
C THR A 139 5.33 1.04 3.25
N LEU A 140 4.97 2.01 4.08
CA LEU A 140 3.76 1.98 4.90
C LEU A 140 2.74 2.96 4.33
N PHE A 141 1.51 2.51 4.14
CA PHE A 141 0.39 3.39 3.87
C PHE A 141 -0.35 3.73 5.16
N THR A 142 -0.62 5.02 5.34
CA THR A 142 -1.34 5.56 6.50
C THR A 142 -2.64 6.21 6.05
N TRP A 143 -3.76 5.66 6.53
CA TRP A 143 -5.09 6.25 6.40
C TRP A 143 -5.59 6.67 7.79
N GLY A 144 -4.96 7.75 8.29
CA GLY A 144 -5.06 8.17 9.67
C GLY A 144 -4.47 7.15 10.66
N SER A 145 -4.71 7.35 11.95
CA SER A 145 -4.08 6.57 13.03
C SER A 145 -4.59 5.15 13.19
N LYS A 146 -5.76 4.82 12.59
CA LYS A 146 -6.40 3.51 12.77
C LYS A 146 -6.05 2.50 11.68
N ARG A 147 -5.43 2.94 10.59
CA ARG A 147 -5.13 2.13 9.40
C ARG A 147 -3.73 2.45 8.92
N ILE A 148 -2.76 1.78 9.52
CA ILE A 148 -1.35 1.79 9.11
C ILE A 148 -1.04 0.38 8.65
N MET A 149 -0.49 0.21 7.45
CA MET A 149 -0.16 -1.12 6.93
C MET A 149 1.06 -1.10 6.02
N PRO A 150 1.89 -2.16 6.03
CA PRO A 150 2.93 -2.33 5.04
C PRO A 150 2.31 -2.62 3.68
N VAL A 151 2.76 -1.92 2.65
CA VAL A 151 2.26 -2.02 1.30
C VAL A 151 3.40 -2.10 0.29
N ARG A 152 3.06 -2.57 -0.90
CA ARG A 152 3.83 -2.44 -2.12
C ARG A 152 2.99 -1.67 -3.12
N LEU A 153 3.57 -0.66 -3.76
CA LEU A 153 2.91 -0.01 -4.88
C LEU A 153 2.81 -1.00 -6.05
N THR A 154 1.61 -1.16 -6.57
CA THR A 154 1.31 -2.00 -7.74
C THR A 154 1.01 -1.18 -8.99
N GLU A 155 0.58 0.07 -8.81
CA GLU A 155 0.22 1.00 -9.88
C GLU A 155 0.54 2.42 -9.42
N LEU A 156 1.16 3.21 -10.31
CA LEU A 156 1.27 4.66 -10.20
C LEU A 156 1.01 5.22 -11.60
N SER A 157 -0.10 5.93 -11.76
CA SER A 157 -0.45 6.64 -12.98
C SER A 157 -0.55 8.13 -12.68
N VAL A 158 0.15 8.95 -13.46
CA VAL A 158 0.26 10.40 -13.28
C VAL A 158 -0.40 11.10 -14.46
N ASN A 159 -1.37 11.96 -14.18
CA ASN A 159 -1.97 12.86 -15.16
C ASN A 159 -1.59 14.30 -14.80
N GLU A 160 -0.63 14.86 -15.53
CA GLU A 160 -0.16 16.24 -15.35
C GLU A 160 -1.01 17.22 -16.17
N SER A 161 -1.33 18.36 -15.57
CA SER A 161 -2.15 19.38 -16.20
C SER A 161 -1.79 20.77 -15.67
N ALA A 162 -2.09 21.79 -16.49
CA ALA A 162 -1.70 23.18 -16.26
C ALA A 162 -0.18 23.34 -16.10
N PHE A 163 0.43 24.11 -16.99
CA PHE A 163 1.87 24.25 -17.07
C PHE A 163 2.25 25.72 -17.06
N ASP A 164 3.39 26.03 -16.45
CA ASP A 164 3.98 27.36 -16.52
C ASP A 164 4.69 27.61 -17.87
N VAL A 165 5.39 28.74 -17.98
CA VAL A 165 6.13 29.12 -19.20
C VAL A 165 7.31 28.19 -19.52
N ASN A 166 7.79 27.42 -18.55
CA ASN A 166 8.89 26.46 -18.68
C ASN A 166 8.39 25.02 -18.84
N LEU A 167 7.08 24.81 -19.01
CA LEU A 167 6.42 23.50 -19.03
C LEU A 167 6.55 22.72 -17.72
N CYS A 168 6.72 23.41 -16.59
CA CYS A 168 6.61 22.78 -15.28
C CYS A 168 5.12 22.59 -14.93
N PRO A 169 4.67 21.38 -14.57
CA PRO A 169 3.30 21.13 -14.18
C PRO A 169 3.02 21.86 -12.86
N ILE A 170 1.83 22.42 -12.73
CA ILE A 170 1.35 23.01 -11.48
C ILE A 170 0.19 22.21 -10.88
N ARG A 171 -0.36 21.23 -11.60
CA ARG A 171 -1.37 20.30 -11.08
C ARG A 171 -1.15 18.88 -11.60
N ALA A 172 -1.38 17.88 -10.76
CA ALA A 172 -1.45 16.49 -11.17
C ALA A 172 -2.54 15.70 -10.43
N SER A 173 -3.13 14.74 -11.14
CA SER A 173 -3.96 13.68 -10.57
C SER A 173 -3.22 12.36 -10.62
N LEU A 174 -3.16 11.66 -9.49
CA LEU A 174 -2.36 10.47 -9.27
C LEU A 174 -3.26 9.30 -8.94
N SER A 175 -3.34 8.28 -9.80
CA SER A 175 -3.98 7.01 -9.46
C SER A 175 -2.95 6.07 -8.85
N ILE A 176 -3.13 5.73 -7.57
CA ILE A 176 -2.20 4.89 -6.80
C ILE A 176 -2.87 3.57 -6.44
N GLY A 177 -2.26 2.46 -6.86
CA GLY A 177 -2.64 1.10 -6.50
C GLY A 177 -1.64 0.51 -5.53
N LEU A 178 -2.14 -0.13 -4.47
CA LEU A 178 -1.34 -0.72 -3.40
C LEU A 178 -1.77 -2.18 -3.18
N LYS A 179 -0.80 -3.06 -2.93
CA LYS A 179 -1.03 -4.39 -2.33
C LYS A 179 -0.52 -4.36 -0.89
N VAL A 180 -1.36 -4.77 0.06
CA VAL A 180 -0.93 -4.95 1.46
C VAL A 180 0.00 -6.15 1.54
N LEU A 181 1.16 -5.97 2.17
CA LEU A 181 2.12 -7.04 2.41
C LEU A 181 1.73 -7.79 3.68
N THR A 182 1.61 -9.11 3.57
CA THR A 182 1.27 -10.00 4.68
C THR A 182 2.50 -10.76 5.17
N VAL A 183 2.34 -11.53 6.26
CA VAL A 183 3.38 -12.49 6.71
C VAL A 183 3.73 -13.54 5.65
N SER A 184 2.86 -13.79 4.66
CA SER A 184 3.11 -14.74 3.57
C SER A 184 3.88 -14.13 2.40
N ASP A 185 4.00 -12.80 2.33
CA ASP A 185 4.68 -12.09 1.23
C ASP A 185 6.14 -11.73 1.56
N LEU A 186 6.58 -11.95 2.80
CA LEU A 186 7.86 -11.46 3.33
C LEU A 186 8.70 -12.61 3.92
N PRO A 187 10.04 -12.54 3.84
CA PRO A 187 10.91 -13.51 4.50
C PRO A 187 10.66 -13.57 6.02
N ALA A 188 10.93 -14.73 6.60
CA ALA A 188 10.84 -14.90 8.05
C ALA A 188 11.77 -13.90 8.77
N GLY A 189 11.26 -13.20 9.78
CA GLY A 189 12.00 -12.19 10.54
C GLY A 189 12.03 -10.79 9.92
N HIS A 190 11.47 -10.59 8.72
CA HIS A 190 11.43 -9.27 8.08
C HIS A 190 10.54 -8.28 8.89
N PRO A 191 11.00 -7.05 9.19
CA PRO A 191 10.26 -6.04 9.97
C PRO A 191 8.84 -5.76 9.46
N GLY A 192 8.64 -5.79 8.14
CA GLY A 192 7.31 -5.64 7.52
C GLY A 192 6.28 -6.67 7.99
N ALA A 193 6.70 -7.88 8.37
CA ALA A 193 5.80 -8.91 8.87
C ALA A 193 5.21 -8.53 10.24
N ALA A 194 6.04 -7.94 11.12
CA ALA A 194 5.59 -7.41 12.40
C ALA A 194 4.64 -6.22 12.23
N LEU A 195 4.91 -5.33 11.26
CA LEU A 195 4.03 -4.22 10.91
C LEU A 195 2.66 -4.71 10.41
N TYR A 196 2.62 -5.80 9.64
CA TYR A 196 1.37 -6.42 9.24
C TYR A 196 0.59 -7.02 10.41
N LEU A 197 1.27 -7.73 11.33
CA LEU A 197 0.62 -8.29 12.51
C LEU A 197 0.01 -7.20 13.40
N ALA A 198 0.70 -6.06 13.55
CA ALA A 198 0.16 -4.89 14.25
C ALA A 198 -1.10 -4.33 13.55
N HIS A 199 -1.07 -4.22 12.21
CA HIS A 199 -2.23 -3.84 11.42
C HIS A 199 -3.42 -4.80 11.63
N LEU A 200 -3.16 -6.11 11.60
CA LEU A 200 -4.19 -7.13 11.77
C LEU A 200 -4.79 -7.08 13.19
N ALA A 201 -3.96 -6.97 14.23
CA ALA A 201 -4.41 -6.81 15.60
C ALA A 201 -5.29 -5.56 15.77
N GLN A 202 -4.91 -4.44 15.14
CA GLN A 202 -5.74 -3.22 15.14
C GLN A 202 -7.09 -3.45 14.46
N LYS A 203 -7.13 -4.20 13.35
CA LYS A 203 -8.37 -4.59 12.66
C LYS A 203 -9.26 -5.47 13.55
N GLU A 204 -8.68 -6.42 14.29
CA GLU A 204 -9.41 -7.23 15.28
C GLU A 204 -10.02 -6.38 16.39
N GLN A 205 -9.28 -5.39 16.92
CA GLN A 205 -9.80 -4.47 17.93
C GLN A 205 -10.98 -3.66 17.40
N LEU A 206 -10.94 -3.23 16.14
CA LEU A 206 -12.06 -2.53 15.50
C LEU A 206 -13.26 -3.47 15.32
N ALA A 207 -13.03 -4.71 14.89
CA ALA A 207 -14.09 -5.71 14.73
C ALA A 207 -14.83 -5.98 16.05
N ARG A 208 -14.10 -6.07 17.18
CA ARG A 208 -14.70 -6.23 18.51
C ARG A 208 -15.61 -5.08 18.95
N ARG A 209 -15.43 -3.89 18.36
CA ARG A 209 -16.27 -2.71 18.65
C ARG A 209 -17.51 -2.63 17.76
N ALA A 210 -17.61 -3.46 16.72
CA ALA A 210 -18.78 -3.49 15.86
C ALA A 210 -20.00 -3.99 16.65
N ARG A 211 -21.16 -3.36 16.43
CA ARG A 211 -22.41 -3.84 17.02
C ARG A 211 -22.80 -5.15 16.33
N GLY A 212 -23.12 -6.18 17.12
CA GLY A 212 -23.64 -7.44 16.60
C GLY A 212 -25.04 -7.28 16.01
N GLY A 213 -25.35 -8.08 14.99
CA GLY A 213 -26.72 -8.25 14.49
C GLY A 213 -27.50 -9.28 15.31
N THR A 214 -28.79 -9.40 15.02
CA THR A 214 -29.70 -10.38 15.61
C THR A 214 -30.28 -11.30 14.54
N LEU A 215 -30.65 -12.53 14.89
CA LEU A 215 -31.30 -13.46 13.95
C LEU A 215 -32.60 -12.88 13.36
N ALA A 216 -33.36 -12.13 14.17
CA ALA A 216 -34.58 -11.46 13.71
C ALA A 216 -34.32 -10.43 12.61
N GLN A 217 -33.19 -9.70 12.67
CA GLN A 217 -32.80 -8.78 11.60
C GLN A 217 -32.44 -9.51 10.29
N LEU A 218 -32.08 -10.79 10.39
CA LEU A 218 -31.89 -11.69 9.24
C LEU A 218 -33.19 -12.39 8.82
N GLY A 219 -34.34 -12.08 9.44
CA GLY A 219 -35.63 -12.75 9.18
C GLY A 219 -35.73 -14.16 9.74
N LEU A 220 -34.77 -14.59 10.59
CA LEU A 220 -34.73 -15.92 11.17
C LEU A 220 -35.44 -15.95 12.53
N GLY A 221 -36.49 -16.77 12.64
CA GLY A 221 -37.25 -17.00 13.88
C GLY A 221 -36.56 -17.98 14.84
N ARG A 222 -37.08 -18.14 16.06
CA ARG A 222 -36.56 -19.05 17.12
C ARG A 222 -36.65 -20.56 16.81
N GLY A 223 -36.83 -20.95 15.55
CA GLY A 223 -37.04 -22.34 15.11
C GLY A 223 -35.82 -23.01 14.49
N ILE A 224 -34.64 -22.41 14.64
CA ILE A 224 -33.33 -23.02 14.40
C ILE A 224 -32.61 -23.14 15.75
#